data_AF-A0A938MA63-F1
#
_entry.id   AF-A0A938MA63-F1
#
_cell.length_a   1.000
_cell.length_b   1.000
_cell.length_c   1.000
_cell.angle_alpha   90.00
_cell.angle_beta   90.00
_cell.angle_gamma   90.00
#
_symmetry.space_group_name_H-M   'P 1'
#
loop_
_entity.id
_entity.type
_entity.pdbx_description
1 polymer ?
#
loop_
_entity_poly.entity_id
_entity_poly.type
_entity_poly.pdbx_seq_one_letter_code
_entity_poly.pdbx_strand_id
1 'polypeptide(L)'
;MAVLVIAGAAASSDLAAAEYFVARSGNDGGDGLSEKTAFATVAKGVAALKPGDTLTILPGMYFESVSARISGKPEAPITIRAKRPGTALLRGDVDAPGFRRVDGLRYTYVAEFKPRVEGVAERSTMRMYEPTLSVAEVEQGLATFHQDEQAGRLYVHTSDSGNPDWHALSISVTNGFGLLLTPPAGSQTVHDVVI
;
A
#
# COMPACT_ATOMS: atom_id res chain seq x y z
N MET A 1 -37.00 -18.38 56.25
CA MET A 1 -36.30 -17.37 55.43
C MET A 1 -36.41 -17.81 53.98
N ALA A 2 -37.09 -17.05 53.13
CA ALA A 2 -37.14 -17.32 51.69
C ALA A 2 -36.07 -16.44 51.01
N VAL A 3 -35.12 -17.05 50.32
CA VAL A 3 -34.11 -16.33 49.54
C VAL A 3 -34.66 -16.16 48.13
N LEU A 4 -34.95 -14.91 47.76
CA LEU A 4 -35.32 -14.52 46.41
C LEU A 4 -34.04 -14.38 45.58
N VAL A 5 -33.82 -15.31 44.64
CA VAL A 5 -32.74 -15.20 43.66
C VAL A 5 -33.27 -14.39 42.48
N ILE A 6 -32.83 -13.13 42.39
CA ILE A 6 -33.12 -12.27 41.24
C ILE A 6 -32.07 -12.59 40.18
N ALA A 7 -32.44 -13.38 39.17
CA ALA A 7 -31.60 -13.59 37.99
C ALA A 7 -31.59 -12.29 37.17
N GLY A 8 -30.54 -11.49 37.30
CA GLY A 8 -30.29 -10.34 36.44
C GLY A 8 -29.92 -10.83 35.04
N ALA A 9 -30.83 -10.67 34.07
CA ALA A 9 -30.50 -10.84 32.66
C ALA A 9 -29.54 -9.71 32.25
N ALA A 10 -28.27 -10.03 32.06
CA ALA A 10 -27.33 -9.15 31.39
C ALA A 10 -27.76 -9.07 29.91
N ALA A 11 -28.29 -7.92 29.51
CA ALA A 11 -28.51 -7.63 28.10
C ALA A 11 -27.15 -7.48 27.43
N SER A 12 -26.74 -8.48 26.65
CA SER A 12 -25.64 -8.37 25.72
C SER A 12 -26.03 -7.32 24.68
N SER A 13 -25.41 -6.14 24.71
CA SER A 13 -25.46 -5.22 23.59
C SER A 13 -24.66 -5.85 22.45
N ASP A 14 -25.33 -6.55 21.55
CA ASP A 14 -24.77 -6.87 20.23
C ASP A 14 -24.50 -5.54 19.54
N LEU A 15 -23.26 -5.05 19.63
CA LEU A 15 -22.83 -3.94 18.81
C LEU A 15 -22.95 -4.42 17.37
N ALA A 16 -23.85 -3.81 16.60
CA ALA A 16 -23.96 -4.09 15.18
C ALA A 16 -22.59 -3.92 14.52
N ALA A 17 -22.21 -4.88 13.66
CA ALA A 17 -20.98 -4.82 12.89
C ALA A 17 -20.84 -3.46 12.18
N ALA A 18 -19.68 -2.83 12.31
CA ALA A 18 -19.43 -1.52 11.70
C ALA A 18 -18.97 -1.69 10.24
N GLU A 19 -19.33 -0.72 9.39
CA GLU A 19 -18.71 -0.56 8.07
C GLU A 19 -17.86 0.71 8.07
N TYR A 20 -16.57 0.54 7.79
CA TYR A 20 -15.62 1.63 7.61
C TYR A 20 -15.33 1.85 6.14
N PHE A 21 -14.98 3.09 5.78
CA PHE A 21 -14.71 3.51 4.43
C PHE A 21 -13.31 4.11 4.34
N VAL A 22 -12.62 3.83 3.24
CA VAL A 22 -11.33 4.42 2.89
C VAL A 22 -11.44 5.09 1.52
N ALA A 23 -11.01 6.34 1.43
CA ALA A 23 -10.95 7.09 0.18
C ALA A 23 -9.66 7.91 0.14
N ARG A 24 -9.02 8.04 -1.02
CA ARG A 24 -7.82 8.89 -1.18
C ARG A 24 -8.00 10.35 -0.74
N SER A 25 -9.23 10.86 -0.81
CA SER A 25 -9.60 12.21 -0.36
C SER A 25 -10.07 12.26 1.10
N GLY A 26 -9.98 11.14 1.82
CA GLY A 26 -10.42 11.00 3.20
C GLY A 26 -9.50 11.67 4.21
N ASN A 27 -9.75 11.41 5.48
CA ASN A 27 -8.99 11.95 6.61
C ASN A 27 -8.86 10.91 7.73
N ASP A 28 -7.62 10.53 8.07
CA ASP A 28 -7.34 9.54 9.12
C ASP A 28 -7.66 10.00 10.55
N GLY A 29 -7.92 11.31 10.74
CA GLY A 29 -8.45 11.86 11.99
C GLY A 29 -9.97 11.75 12.13
N GLY A 30 -10.69 11.31 11.09
CA GLY A 30 -12.14 11.10 11.09
C GLY A 30 -12.57 9.78 11.74
N ASP A 31 -13.86 9.45 11.63
CA ASP A 31 -14.43 8.20 12.16
C ASP A 31 -14.42 7.04 11.14
N GLY A 32 -14.33 7.34 9.84
CA GLY A 32 -14.39 6.35 8.77
C GLY A 32 -15.76 5.72 8.55
N LEU A 33 -16.83 6.15 9.22
CA LEU A 33 -18.13 5.44 9.25
C LEU A 33 -19.04 5.75 8.05
N SER A 34 -18.58 6.57 7.10
CA SER A 34 -19.29 6.86 5.86
C SER A 34 -18.32 7.23 4.74
N GLU A 35 -18.76 7.17 3.47
CA GLU A 35 -17.93 7.64 2.35
C GLU A 35 -17.50 9.11 2.49
N LYS A 36 -18.31 9.96 3.16
CA LYS A 36 -17.99 11.38 3.39
C LYS A 36 -16.96 11.61 4.49
N THR A 37 -16.87 10.67 5.44
CA THR A 37 -15.98 10.73 6.60
C THR A 37 -14.92 9.64 6.55
N ALA A 38 -14.68 9.08 5.35
CA ALA A 38 -13.77 7.99 5.10
C ALA A 38 -12.35 8.31 5.60
N PHE A 39 -11.62 7.28 6.04
CA PHE A 39 -10.19 7.37 6.29
C PHE A 39 -9.43 7.66 4.98
N ALA A 40 -8.29 8.31 5.09
CA ALA A 40 -7.40 8.60 3.96
C ALA A 40 -6.60 7.35 3.54
N THR A 41 -6.24 6.50 4.51
CA THR A 41 -5.32 5.38 4.31
C THR A 41 -5.97 4.03 4.54
N VAL A 42 -5.53 3.04 3.76
CA VAL A 42 -5.93 1.64 3.97
C VAL A 42 -5.41 1.14 5.31
N ALA A 43 -4.20 1.57 5.71
CA ALA A 43 -3.64 1.21 7.02
C ALA A 43 -4.53 1.62 8.19
N LYS A 44 -5.06 2.85 8.18
CA LYS A 44 -6.00 3.32 9.21
C LYS A 44 -7.29 2.50 9.22
N GLY A 45 -7.85 2.23 8.04
CA GLY A 45 -9.06 1.44 7.89
C GLY A 45 -8.92 0.02 8.43
N VAL A 46 -7.86 -0.70 8.04
CA VAL A 46 -7.62 -2.06 8.52
C VAL A 46 -7.37 -2.10 10.04
N ALA A 47 -6.68 -1.09 10.58
CA ALA A 47 -6.43 -0.99 12.02
C ALA A 47 -7.69 -0.73 12.86
N ALA A 48 -8.78 -0.24 12.27
CA ALA A 48 -10.04 0.00 12.96
C ALA A 48 -10.93 -1.26 13.10
N LEU A 49 -10.64 -2.31 12.31
CA LEU A 49 -11.50 -3.48 12.19
C LEU A 49 -11.48 -4.37 13.45
N LYS A 50 -12.67 -4.82 13.81
CA LYS A 50 -12.92 -5.87 14.81
C LYS A 50 -13.70 -7.02 14.17
N PRO A 51 -13.77 -8.20 14.81
CA PRO A 51 -14.58 -9.30 14.30
C PRO A 51 -16.01 -8.88 13.95
N GLY A 52 -16.43 -9.18 12.71
CA GLY A 52 -17.72 -8.80 12.13
C GLY A 52 -17.69 -7.54 11.26
N ASP A 53 -16.69 -6.67 11.43
CA ASP A 53 -16.62 -5.39 10.72
C ASP A 53 -16.27 -5.56 9.23
N THR A 54 -16.69 -4.57 8.44
CA THR A 54 -16.36 -4.45 7.02
C THR A 54 -15.53 -3.20 6.74
N LEU A 55 -14.47 -3.34 5.94
CA LEU A 55 -13.76 -2.23 5.31
C LEU A 55 -14.13 -2.15 3.83
N THR A 56 -14.75 -1.04 3.43
CA THR A 56 -15.07 -0.74 2.04
C THR A 56 -14.12 0.32 1.48
N ILE A 57 -13.26 -0.10 0.57
CA ILE A 57 -12.25 0.76 -0.05
C ILE A 57 -12.81 1.38 -1.33
N LEU A 58 -12.90 2.71 -1.38
CA LEU A 58 -13.39 3.45 -2.54
C LEU A 58 -12.37 3.39 -3.70
N PRO A 59 -12.83 3.59 -4.96
CA PRO A 59 -11.96 3.57 -6.13
C PRO A 59 -10.72 4.46 -5.98
N GLY A 60 -9.54 3.92 -6.29
CA GLY A 60 -8.30 4.67 -6.20
C GLY A 60 -7.05 3.80 -6.17
N MET A 61 -5.89 4.47 -6.31
CA MET A 61 -4.56 3.91 -6.09
C MET A 61 -4.04 4.36 -4.73
N TYR A 62 -3.75 3.41 -3.85
CA TYR A 62 -3.25 3.63 -2.50
C TYR A 62 -1.79 3.17 -2.45
N PHE A 63 -0.89 4.11 -2.14
CA PHE A 63 0.56 3.88 -2.17
C PHE A 63 1.06 3.61 -0.76
N GLU A 64 0.89 2.37 -0.28
CA GLU A 64 1.09 2.02 1.12
C GLU A 64 1.62 0.58 1.28
N SER A 65 2.35 0.35 2.38
CA SER A 65 2.59 -0.99 2.93
C SER A 65 1.77 -1.15 4.20
N VAL A 66 0.76 -2.00 4.16
CA VAL A 66 -0.23 -2.15 5.23
C VAL A 66 0.07 -3.40 6.04
N SER A 67 0.26 -3.24 7.35
CA SER A 67 0.32 -4.35 8.29
C SER A 67 -0.73 -4.22 9.37
N ALA A 68 -1.42 -5.31 9.69
CA ALA A 68 -2.35 -5.34 10.80
C ALA A 68 -2.30 -6.67 11.55
N ARG A 69 -2.64 -6.62 12.83
CA ARG A 69 -2.73 -7.79 13.69
C ARG A 69 -4.19 -8.08 14.01
N ILE A 70 -4.85 -8.87 13.16
CA ILE A 70 -6.30 -9.09 13.20
C ILE A 70 -6.66 -10.53 12.84
N SER A 71 -7.77 -11.00 13.41
CA SER A 71 -8.54 -12.17 12.98
C SER A 71 -10.02 -11.86 13.19
N GLY A 72 -10.90 -12.45 12.38
CA GLY A 72 -12.33 -12.45 12.66
C GLY A 72 -12.71 -13.55 13.66
N LYS A 73 -13.98 -13.94 13.62
CA LYS A 73 -14.52 -15.15 14.25
C LYS A 73 -15.36 -15.93 13.23
N PRO A 74 -15.58 -17.24 13.41
CA PRO A 74 -16.39 -18.04 12.48
C PRO A 74 -17.79 -17.45 12.23
N GLU A 75 -18.42 -16.91 13.28
CA GLU A 75 -19.72 -16.26 13.23
C GLU A 75 -19.68 -14.77 12.90
N ALA A 76 -18.49 -14.16 12.90
CA ALA A 76 -18.27 -12.74 12.69
C ALA A 76 -16.94 -12.49 11.95
N PRO A 77 -16.86 -12.85 10.66
CA PRO A 77 -15.65 -12.65 9.87
C PRO A 77 -15.40 -11.15 9.65
N ILE A 78 -14.13 -10.78 9.51
CA ILE A 78 -13.75 -9.44 9.01
C ILE A 78 -13.83 -9.48 7.49
N THR A 79 -14.42 -8.45 6.87
CA THR A 79 -14.43 -8.32 5.41
C THR A 79 -13.65 -7.08 4.98
N ILE A 80 -12.69 -7.23 4.07
CA ILE A 80 -12.01 -6.13 3.39
C ILE A 80 -12.39 -6.23 1.92
N ARG A 81 -12.93 -5.16 1.32
CA ARG A 81 -13.37 -5.20 -0.08
C ARG A 81 -13.19 -3.87 -0.79
N ALA A 82 -13.02 -3.93 -2.10
CA ALA A 82 -13.25 -2.74 -2.93
C ALA A 82 -14.76 -2.46 -3.02
N LYS A 83 -15.17 -1.19 -2.97
CA LYS A 83 -16.56 -0.77 -3.19
C LYS A 83 -17.11 -1.29 -4.52
N ARG A 84 -16.26 -1.28 -5.55
CA ARG A 84 -16.51 -1.88 -6.86
C ARG A 84 -15.33 -2.80 -7.21
N PRO A 85 -15.57 -4.06 -7.63
CA PRO A 85 -14.51 -4.97 -8.02
C PRO A 85 -13.54 -4.33 -9.03
N GLY A 86 -12.23 -4.55 -8.84
CA GLY A 86 -11.19 -4.05 -9.75
C GLY A 86 -10.90 -2.56 -9.69
N THR A 87 -11.42 -1.82 -8.69
CA THR A 87 -11.26 -0.35 -8.63
C THR A 87 -10.36 0.18 -7.51
N ALA A 88 -9.97 -0.66 -6.55
CA ALA A 88 -9.01 -0.30 -5.50
C ALA A 88 -7.69 -1.04 -5.77
N LEU A 89 -6.60 -0.29 -5.91
CA LEU A 89 -5.26 -0.81 -6.12
C LEU A 89 -4.36 -0.40 -4.96
N LEU A 90 -3.77 -1.39 -4.29
CA LEU A 90 -2.72 -1.16 -3.29
C LEU A 90 -1.37 -1.35 -3.98
N ARG A 91 -0.56 -0.30 -4.03
CA ARG A 91 0.70 -0.23 -4.78
C ARG A 91 1.87 0.05 -3.85
N GLY A 92 2.94 -0.74 -3.99
CA GLY A 92 4.24 -0.49 -3.35
C GLY A 92 5.19 0.34 -4.21
N ASP A 93 4.78 0.65 -5.43
CA ASP A 93 5.52 1.46 -6.40
C ASP A 93 4.81 2.79 -6.64
N VAL A 94 5.57 3.80 -7.04
CA VAL A 94 5.02 5.09 -7.51
C VAL A 94 5.30 5.25 -8.99
N ASP A 95 4.48 6.06 -9.66
CA ASP A 95 4.78 6.46 -11.03
C ASP A 95 6.09 7.26 -11.04
N ALA A 96 6.93 7.00 -12.04
CA ALA A 96 8.22 7.66 -12.08
C ALA A 96 8.09 9.18 -12.28
N PRO A 97 8.99 9.98 -11.68
CA PRO A 97 9.02 11.42 -11.88
C PRO A 97 9.40 11.78 -13.33
N GLY A 98 9.28 13.06 -13.67
CA GLY A 98 9.84 13.58 -14.93
C GLY A 98 11.36 13.53 -14.91
N PHE A 99 11.96 12.97 -15.96
CA PHE A 99 13.40 12.85 -16.10
C PHE A 99 13.96 13.92 -17.05
N ARG A 100 15.21 14.32 -16.81
CA ARG A 100 16.01 15.08 -17.77
C ARG A 100 17.29 14.33 -18.09
N ARG A 101 17.82 14.48 -19.29
CA ARG A 101 19.14 13.93 -19.62
C ARG A 101 20.21 14.60 -18.76
N VAL A 102 21.22 13.84 -18.34
CA VAL A 102 22.38 14.37 -17.63
C VAL A 102 23.31 15.09 -18.63
N ASP A 103 23.82 16.26 -18.26
CA ASP A 103 24.71 17.03 -19.12
C ASP A 103 26.02 16.26 -19.37
N GLY A 104 26.44 16.20 -20.64
CA GLY A 104 27.65 15.47 -21.06
C GLY A 104 27.50 13.96 -21.20
N LEU A 105 26.35 13.38 -20.81
CA LEU A 105 26.04 11.96 -20.98
C LEU A 105 25.02 11.74 -22.10
N ARG A 106 25.08 10.58 -22.74
CA ARG A 106 24.22 10.26 -23.90
C ARG A 106 22.96 9.53 -23.50
N TYR A 107 23.06 8.58 -22.58
CA TYR A 107 21.95 7.65 -22.29
C TYR A 107 21.47 7.69 -20.84
N THR A 108 22.17 8.44 -20.00
CA THR A 108 21.78 8.62 -18.60
C THR A 108 20.81 9.78 -18.41
N TYR A 109 19.70 9.49 -17.74
CA TYR A 109 18.68 10.46 -17.34
C TYR A 109 18.60 10.53 -15.83
N VAL A 110 18.27 11.71 -15.29
CA VAL A 110 18.17 11.98 -13.86
C VAL A 110 16.84 12.65 -13.51
N ALA A 111 16.30 12.28 -12.34
CA ALA A 111 15.18 12.96 -11.72
C ALA A 111 15.43 13.21 -10.23
N GLU A 112 14.76 14.21 -9.66
CA GLU A 112 14.67 14.37 -8.21
C GLU A 112 13.78 13.26 -7.64
N PHE A 113 14.35 12.44 -6.75
CA PHE A 113 13.65 11.34 -6.12
C PHE A 113 14.28 11.03 -4.76
N LYS A 114 13.62 11.49 -3.70
CA LYS A 114 14.05 11.33 -2.31
C LYS A 114 13.69 9.99 -1.67
N PRO A 115 12.52 9.37 -1.95
CA PRO A 115 12.23 8.06 -1.40
C PRO A 115 13.31 7.05 -1.79
N ARG A 116 13.64 6.14 -0.89
CA ARG A 116 14.56 5.05 -1.21
C ARG A 116 14.00 4.22 -2.35
N VAL A 117 14.84 3.93 -3.34
CA VAL A 117 14.49 3.12 -4.51
C VAL A 117 14.82 1.67 -4.21
N GLU A 118 13.79 0.83 -4.16
CA GLU A 118 13.91 -0.61 -3.99
C GLU A 118 13.90 -1.34 -5.35
N GLY A 119 13.55 -0.63 -6.42
CA GLY A 119 13.64 -1.13 -7.79
C GLY A 119 13.03 -0.16 -8.80
N VAL A 120 13.43 -0.30 -10.07
CA VAL A 120 12.86 0.44 -11.20
C VAL A 120 12.31 -0.57 -12.21
N ALA A 121 11.03 -0.45 -12.51
CA ALA A 121 10.33 -1.30 -13.48
C ALA A 121 10.02 -0.50 -14.76
N GLU A 122 10.51 -0.98 -15.89
CA GLU A 122 10.10 -0.53 -17.22
C GLU A 122 8.94 -1.40 -17.72
N ARG A 123 7.72 -0.88 -17.57
CA ARG A 123 6.51 -1.64 -17.86
C ARG A 123 6.21 -1.75 -19.35
N SER A 124 6.73 -0.83 -20.17
CA SER A 124 6.57 -0.89 -21.63
C SER A 124 7.22 -2.13 -22.24
N THR A 125 8.37 -2.56 -21.70
CA THR A 125 9.13 -3.74 -22.16
C THR A 125 9.22 -4.85 -21.12
N MET A 126 8.48 -4.74 -20.01
CA MET A 126 8.44 -5.71 -18.90
C MET A 126 9.84 -6.03 -18.33
N ARG A 127 10.70 -5.01 -18.14
CA ARG A 127 12.04 -5.17 -17.57
C ARG A 127 12.15 -4.57 -16.18
N MET A 128 12.87 -5.25 -15.29
CA MET A 128 13.41 -4.65 -14.08
C MET A 128 14.81 -4.14 -14.37
N TYR A 129 15.14 -2.96 -13.87
CA TYR A 129 16.50 -2.42 -14.03
C TYR A 129 17.43 -2.96 -12.96
N GLU A 130 18.68 -3.19 -13.35
CA GLU A 130 19.75 -3.63 -12.46
C GLU A 130 20.28 -2.42 -11.66
N PRO A 131 20.41 -2.51 -10.32
CA PRO A 131 21.06 -1.48 -9.53
C PRO A 131 22.56 -1.44 -9.81
N THR A 132 23.11 -0.23 -9.90
CA THR A 132 24.54 0.04 -10.14
C THR A 132 25.10 1.00 -9.10
N LEU A 133 26.42 1.03 -8.98
CA LEU A 133 27.14 1.77 -7.94
C LEU A 133 27.42 3.22 -8.32
N SER A 134 27.28 3.57 -9.61
CA SER A 134 27.57 4.94 -10.07
C SER A 134 26.85 5.32 -11.36
N VAL A 135 26.74 6.62 -11.59
CA VAL A 135 26.25 7.21 -12.85
C VAL A 135 27.08 6.73 -14.07
N ALA A 136 28.38 6.46 -13.90
CA ALA A 136 29.23 5.98 -14.99
C ALA A 136 28.87 4.55 -15.41
N GLU A 137 28.46 3.70 -14.47
CA GLU A 137 27.95 2.35 -14.77
C GLU A 137 26.59 2.42 -15.45
N VAL A 138 25.71 3.34 -15.00
CA VAL A 138 24.42 3.59 -15.65
C VAL A 138 24.60 3.95 -17.13
N GLU A 139 25.53 4.85 -17.45
CA GLU A 139 25.78 5.27 -18.84
C GLU A 139 26.17 4.10 -19.76
N GLN A 140 26.83 3.06 -19.22
CA GLN A 140 27.31 1.91 -19.99
C GLN A 140 26.29 0.77 -20.09
N GLY A 141 25.42 0.61 -19.07
CA GLY A 141 24.51 -0.53 -18.96
C GLY A 141 23.07 -0.19 -19.32
N LEU A 142 22.49 -0.92 -20.28
CA LEU A 142 21.05 -0.87 -20.57
C LEU A 142 20.24 -1.37 -19.38
N ALA A 143 19.04 -0.82 -19.18
CA ALA A 143 18.15 -1.20 -18.09
C ALA A 143 18.88 -1.22 -16.74
N THR A 144 19.56 -0.12 -16.41
CA THR A 144 20.25 0.06 -15.13
C THR A 144 19.77 1.32 -14.43
N PHE A 145 19.93 1.35 -13.11
CA PHE A 145 19.70 2.55 -12.33
C PHE A 145 20.75 2.73 -11.23
N HIS A 146 20.89 3.96 -10.78
CA HIS A 146 21.68 4.32 -9.60
C HIS A 146 20.91 5.39 -8.81
N GLN A 147 20.82 5.24 -7.49
CA GLN A 147 20.28 6.28 -6.63
C GLN A 147 21.41 6.95 -5.85
N ASP A 148 21.48 8.27 -5.94
CA ASP A 148 22.22 9.11 -5.00
C ASP A 148 21.24 9.54 -3.91
N GLU A 149 21.22 8.79 -2.80
CA GLU A 149 20.31 9.03 -1.67
C GLU A 149 20.59 10.38 -0.99
N GLN A 150 21.85 10.81 -0.92
CA GLN A 150 22.23 12.06 -0.27
C GLN A 150 21.76 13.27 -1.06
N ALA A 151 21.92 13.24 -2.38
CA ALA A 151 21.42 14.30 -3.25
C ALA A 151 19.93 14.17 -3.58
N GLY A 152 19.30 13.04 -3.23
CA GLY A 152 17.91 12.74 -3.56
C GLY A 152 17.68 12.65 -5.06
N ARG A 153 18.53 11.90 -5.78
CA ARG A 153 18.48 11.77 -7.24
C ARG A 153 18.45 10.31 -7.68
N LEU A 154 17.61 10.03 -8.67
CA LEU A 154 17.56 8.73 -9.36
C LEU A 154 18.08 8.91 -10.78
N TYR A 155 19.07 8.10 -11.14
CA TYR A 155 19.66 8.02 -12.47
C TYR A 155 19.23 6.72 -13.14
N VAL A 156 18.88 6.76 -14.42
CA VAL A 156 18.43 5.61 -15.19
C VAL A 156 19.02 5.60 -16.60
N HIS A 157 19.21 4.40 -17.14
CA HIS A 157 19.44 4.15 -18.55
C HIS A 157 18.43 3.09 -19.01
N THR A 158 17.57 3.47 -19.96
CA THR A 158 16.47 2.61 -20.39
C THR A 158 16.90 1.36 -21.13
N SER A 159 15.97 0.44 -21.31
CA SER A 159 16.21 -0.87 -21.92
C SER A 159 16.71 -0.83 -23.37
N ASP A 160 16.51 0.30 -24.05
CA ASP A 160 16.81 0.56 -25.46
C ASP A 160 17.51 1.92 -25.70
N SER A 161 17.98 2.56 -24.63
CA SER A 161 18.61 3.90 -24.64
C SER A 161 17.69 5.06 -25.07
N GLY A 162 16.38 4.81 -25.18
CA GLY A 162 15.34 5.82 -25.40
C GLY A 162 15.14 6.79 -24.24
N ASN A 163 14.26 7.78 -24.43
CA ASN A 163 13.90 8.71 -23.37
C ASN A 163 12.93 8.03 -22.38
N PRO A 164 13.22 7.97 -21.07
CA PRO A 164 12.41 7.27 -20.05
C PRO A 164 10.93 7.66 -20.02
N ASP A 165 10.56 8.86 -20.47
CA ASP A 165 9.16 9.30 -20.55
C ASP A 165 8.31 8.43 -21.51
N TRP A 166 8.95 7.65 -22.39
CA TRP A 166 8.28 6.72 -23.32
C TRP A 166 8.15 5.29 -22.77
N HIS A 167 8.72 5.01 -21.60
CA HIS A 167 8.91 3.65 -21.09
C HIS A 167 8.01 3.28 -19.90
N ALA A 168 7.10 4.18 -19.52
CA ALA A 168 6.12 3.95 -18.45
C ALA A 168 6.75 3.42 -17.14
N LEU A 169 7.89 4.01 -16.75
CA LEU A 169 8.64 3.58 -15.59
C LEU A 169 7.81 3.67 -14.31
N SER A 170 7.99 2.71 -13.40
CA SER A 170 7.54 2.81 -12.02
C SER A 170 8.65 2.47 -11.04
N ILE A 171 8.60 3.12 -9.88
CA ILE A 171 9.67 3.07 -8.88
C ILE A 171 9.13 2.39 -7.63
N SER A 172 9.64 1.20 -7.32
CA SER A 172 9.34 0.53 -6.05
C SER A 172 9.97 1.33 -4.92
N VAL A 173 9.15 1.70 -3.93
CA VAL A 173 9.57 2.51 -2.75
C VAL A 173 9.42 1.74 -1.43
N THR A 174 9.03 0.47 -1.51
CA THR A 174 8.95 -0.45 -0.38
C THR A 174 9.59 -1.78 -0.76
N ASN A 175 10.36 -2.35 0.16
CA ASN A 175 10.86 -3.72 0.11
C ASN A 175 10.04 -4.65 1.01
N GLY A 176 8.91 -4.15 1.52
CA GLY A 176 8.00 -4.89 2.37
C GLY A 176 6.91 -5.58 1.56
N PHE A 177 5.68 -5.40 2.02
CA PHE A 177 4.48 -6.07 1.54
C PHE A 177 3.44 -5.05 1.09
N GLY A 178 2.49 -5.49 0.27
CA GLY A 178 1.25 -4.74 0.03
C GLY A 178 0.37 -4.77 1.28
N LEU A 179 -0.16 -5.96 1.62
CA LEU A 179 -0.94 -6.20 2.83
C LEU A 179 -0.39 -7.41 3.58
N LEU A 180 0.00 -7.22 4.83
CA LEU A 180 0.42 -8.27 5.75
C LEU A 180 -0.52 -8.34 6.94
N LEU A 181 -1.25 -9.45 7.05
CA LEU A 181 -2.04 -9.76 8.24
C LEU A 181 -1.26 -10.71 9.14
N THR A 182 -1.24 -10.43 10.44
CA THR A 182 -0.57 -11.24 11.46
C THR A 182 -1.54 -11.67 12.54
N PRO A 183 -1.36 -12.86 13.16
CA PRO A 183 -2.29 -13.36 14.16
C PRO A 183 -2.31 -12.46 15.41
N PRO A 184 -3.49 -12.22 16.01
CA PRO A 184 -3.60 -11.59 17.31
C PRO A 184 -2.93 -12.44 18.41
N ALA A 185 -2.63 -11.80 19.54
CA ALA A 185 -2.05 -12.47 20.69
C ALA A 185 -2.93 -13.65 21.12
N GLY A 186 -2.33 -14.83 21.31
CA GLY A 186 -3.05 -16.06 21.65
C GLY A 186 -3.56 -16.87 20.44
N SER A 187 -3.41 -16.38 19.21
CA SER A 187 -3.62 -17.17 17.99
C SER A 187 -2.30 -17.53 17.32
N GLN A 188 -2.25 -18.68 16.66
CA GLN A 188 -1.13 -19.11 15.81
C GLN A 188 -1.28 -18.67 14.35
N THR A 189 -2.51 -18.42 13.88
CA THR A 189 -2.81 -18.09 12.49
C THR A 189 -3.81 -16.93 12.39
N VAL A 190 -3.77 -16.24 11.25
CA VAL A 190 -4.87 -15.36 10.84
C VAL A 190 -6.03 -16.23 10.38
N HIS A 191 -7.24 -15.96 10.85
CA HIS A 191 -8.44 -16.71 10.49
C HIS A 191 -9.65 -15.79 10.37
N ASP A 192 -10.67 -16.24 9.64
CA ASP A 192 -11.95 -15.54 9.44
C ASP A 192 -11.81 -14.10 8.93
N VAL A 193 -10.87 -13.90 8.00
CA VAL A 193 -10.72 -12.64 7.25
C VAL A 193 -10.97 -12.93 5.78
N VAL A 194 -11.90 -12.19 5.19
CA VAL A 194 -12.25 -12.23 3.77
C VAL A 194 -11.69 -10.97 3.10
N ILE A 195 -11.01 -11.14 1.96
CA ILE A 195 -10.42 -10.07 1.15
C ILE A 195 -10.88 -10.24 -0.29
#